data_AF-A0A1S2K857-F1
#
_entry.id   AF-A0A1S2K857-F1
#
_cell.length_a   1.000
_cell.length_b   1.000
_cell.length_c   1.000
_cell.angle_alpha   90.00
_cell.angle_beta   90.00
_cell.angle_gamma   90.00
#
_symmetry.space_group_name_H-M   'P 1'
#
loop_
_entity.id
_entity.type
_entity.pdbx_description
1 polymer ?
#
loop_
_entity_poly.entity_id
_entity_poly.type
_entity_poly.pdbx_seq_one_letter_code
_entity_poly.pdbx_strand_id
1 'polypeptide(L)'
;MPAGKLNTFVWLHKWQGDELRRIARQNAAAEADWVNAERERLGVAPHAPTPEHIRLEALALRPGPWPGASQLVEAAMRVRLSAPDLAGPWPPFTPDEQEAQRLAGRRPGTPNERFDDKIAVDIDPALIASAQLAAYRVSAPVVAQLRAENLLGPGAARSRAARARKAELQAQIYTLGRIAREAITLVITP
;
A
#
# COMPACT_ATOMS: atom_id res chain seq x y z
N MET A 1 2.49 0.61 24.22
CA MET A 1 1.18 0.80 23.56
C MET A 1 1.38 0.47 22.08
N PRO A 2 0.67 -0.52 21.51
CA PRO A 2 0.70 -0.73 20.07
C PRO A 2 0.20 0.57 19.44
N ALA A 3 1.03 1.22 18.62
CA ALA A 3 0.58 2.37 17.87
C ALA A 3 -0.63 1.95 17.03
N GLY A 4 -1.72 2.72 17.11
CA GLY A 4 -2.90 2.48 16.27
C GLY A 4 -2.52 2.46 14.78
N LYS A 5 -3.42 1.95 13.92
CA LYS A 5 -3.22 1.98 12.47
C LYS A 5 -2.88 3.40 12.02
N LEU A 6 -1.91 3.53 11.11
CA LEU A 6 -1.56 4.83 10.52
C LEU A 6 -2.41 5.05 9.28
N ASN A 7 -3.08 6.20 9.24
CA ASN A 7 -3.70 6.69 8.02
C ASN A 7 -2.60 6.97 6.99
N THR A 8 -2.47 6.08 6.02
CA THR A 8 -1.45 6.08 5.00
C THR A 8 -2.07 6.49 3.67
N PHE A 9 -1.52 7.54 3.07
CA PHE A 9 -1.94 7.97 1.75
C PHE A 9 -1.16 7.22 0.66
N VAL A 10 -1.89 6.54 -0.22
CA VAL A 10 -1.31 5.85 -1.36
C VAL A 10 -1.79 6.51 -2.64
N TRP A 11 -0.84 6.84 -3.52
CA TRP A 11 -1.12 7.36 -4.84
C TRP A 11 -1.14 6.24 -5.88
N LEU A 12 -2.23 6.16 -6.62
CA LEU A 12 -2.58 5.07 -7.52
C LEU A 12 -2.89 5.57 -8.94
N HIS A 13 -2.89 4.64 -9.89
CA HIS A 13 -3.63 4.89 -11.13
C HIS A 13 -5.13 4.90 -10.83
N LYS A 14 -5.88 5.75 -11.55
CA LYS A 14 -7.33 5.90 -11.36
C LYS A 14 -8.09 4.56 -11.40
N TRP A 15 -7.75 3.70 -12.36
CA TRP A 15 -8.40 2.39 -12.50
C TRP A 15 -8.19 1.49 -11.27
N GLN A 16 -7.03 1.55 -10.61
CA GLN A 16 -6.77 0.78 -9.40
C GLN A 16 -7.64 1.26 -8.24
N GLY A 17 -7.77 2.58 -8.09
CA GLY A 17 -8.61 3.18 -7.06
C GLY A 17 -10.10 2.89 -7.28
N ASP A 18 -10.56 3.02 -8.53
CA ASP A 18 -11.95 2.73 -8.90
C ASP A 18 -12.31 1.26 -8.63
N GLU A 19 -11.40 0.33 -8.96
CA GLU A 19 -11.60 -1.10 -8.76
C GLU A 19 -11.56 -1.52 -7.28
N LEU A 20 -10.60 -0.98 -6.51
CA LEU A 20 -10.56 -1.21 -5.06
C LEU A 20 -11.84 -0.72 -4.36
N ARG A 21 -12.35 0.46 -4.76
CA ARG A 21 -13.64 0.99 -4.26
C ARG A 21 -14.82 0.13 -4.71
N ARG A 22 -14.77 -0.47 -5.91
CA ARG A 22 -15.80 -1.39 -6.40
C ARG A 22 -15.87 -2.64 -5.52
N ILE A 23 -14.73 -3.29 -5.25
CA ILE A 23 -14.65 -4.47 -4.37
C ILE A 23 -15.13 -4.12 -2.95
N ALA A 24 -14.64 -3.01 -2.37
CA ALA A 24 -15.04 -2.60 -1.03
C ALA A 24 -16.55 -2.32 -0.93
N ARG A 25 -17.17 -1.75 -1.96
CA ARG A 25 -18.63 -1.55 -2.01
C ARG A 25 -19.41 -2.86 -2.13
N GLN A 26 -18.90 -3.84 -2.90
CA GLN A 26 -19.52 -5.17 -2.98
C GLN A 26 -19.46 -5.89 -1.63
N ASN A 27 -18.32 -5.81 -0.94
CA ASN A 27 -18.17 -6.37 0.41
C ASN A 27 -19.13 -5.71 1.41
N ALA A 28 -19.26 -4.38 1.37
CA ALA A 28 -20.20 -3.66 2.21
C ALA A 28 -21.67 -4.01 1.91
N ALA A 29 -22.02 -4.25 0.64
CA ALA A 29 -23.35 -4.72 0.26
C ALA A 29 -23.62 -6.14 0.79
N ALA A 30 -22.65 -7.05 0.66
CA ALA A 30 -22.77 -8.41 1.21
C ALA A 30 -22.84 -8.42 2.75
N GLU A 31 -22.11 -7.54 3.44
CA GLU A 31 -22.26 -7.33 4.88
C GLU A 31 -23.69 -6.87 5.22
N ALA A 32 -24.23 -5.91 4.47
CA ALA A 32 -25.59 -5.41 4.69
C ALA A 32 -26.66 -6.48 4.45
N ASP A 33 -26.50 -7.30 3.41
CA ASP A 33 -27.40 -8.43 3.12
C ASP A 33 -27.38 -9.46 4.27
N TRP A 34 -26.18 -9.78 4.79
CA TRP A 34 -26.05 -10.66 5.94
C TRP A 34 -26.71 -10.08 7.20
N VAL A 35 -26.50 -8.79 7.49
CA VAL A 35 -27.13 -8.10 8.63
C VAL A 35 -28.66 -8.13 8.50
N ASN A 36 -29.20 -7.90 7.30
CA ASN A 36 -30.64 -7.95 7.06
C ASN A 36 -31.20 -9.36 7.26
N ALA A 37 -30.53 -10.39 6.74
CA ALA A 37 -30.92 -11.78 6.96
C ALA A 37 -30.93 -12.15 8.45
N GLU A 38 -29.97 -11.67 9.24
CA GLU A 38 -29.94 -11.94 10.69
C GLU A 38 -31.03 -11.18 11.44
N ARG A 39 -31.36 -9.95 11.03
CA ARG A 39 -32.51 -9.20 11.56
C ARG A 39 -33.83 -9.92 11.28
N GLU A 40 -34.01 -10.45 10.07
CA GLU A 40 -35.20 -11.22 9.69
C GLU A 40 -35.33 -12.51 10.51
N ARG A 41 -34.25 -13.25 10.72
CA ARG A 41 -34.22 -14.46 11.56
C ARG A 41 -34.66 -14.18 13.00
N LEU A 42 -34.33 -13.01 13.53
CA LEU A 42 -34.71 -12.57 14.87
C LEU A 42 -36.08 -11.88 14.93
N GLY A 43 -36.79 -11.76 13.80
CA GLY A 43 -38.09 -11.08 13.74
C GLY A 43 -38.03 -9.58 14.04
N VAL A 44 -36.88 -8.94 13.79
CA VAL A 44 -36.70 -7.50 14.02
C VAL A 44 -37.51 -6.72 12.99
N ALA A 45 -38.37 -5.80 13.46
CA ALA A 45 -39.18 -4.96 12.57
C ALA A 45 -38.29 -4.10 11.64
N PRO A 46 -38.74 -3.76 10.42
CA PRO A 46 -37.91 -3.04 9.44
C PRO A 46 -37.34 -1.70 9.95
N HIS A 47 -38.12 -1.00 10.78
CA HIS A 47 -37.79 0.31 11.35
C HIS A 47 -37.03 0.23 12.68
N ALA A 48 -36.94 -0.96 13.28
CA ALA A 48 -36.24 -1.14 14.54
C ALA A 48 -34.71 -1.13 14.30
N PRO A 49 -33.93 -0.55 15.21
CA PRO A 49 -32.47 -0.53 15.09
C PRO A 49 -31.90 -1.95 15.09
N THR A 50 -30.79 -2.14 14.37
CA THR A 50 -30.06 -3.42 14.38
C THR A 50 -29.59 -3.76 15.81
N PRO A 51 -29.96 -4.94 16.34
CA PRO A 51 -29.50 -5.39 17.66
C PRO A 51 -27.99 -5.31 17.82
N GLU A 52 -27.53 -4.99 19.04
CA GLU A 52 -26.11 -4.79 19.32
C GLU A 52 -25.26 -6.02 19.00
N HIS A 53 -25.72 -7.22 19.36
CA HIS A 53 -24.97 -8.45 19.11
C HIS A 53 -24.71 -8.67 17.60
N ILE A 54 -25.69 -8.39 16.72
CA ILE A 54 -25.51 -8.47 15.26
C ILE A 54 -24.47 -7.45 14.79
N ARG A 55 -24.51 -6.21 15.32
CA ARG A 55 -23.53 -5.17 14.97
C ARG A 55 -22.12 -5.58 15.37
N LEU A 56 -21.95 -6.13 16.58
CA LEU A 56 -20.67 -6.60 17.09
C LEU A 56 -20.16 -7.82 16.31
N GLU A 57 -21.04 -8.74 15.95
CA GLU A 57 -20.71 -9.90 15.13
C GLU A 57 -20.29 -9.50 13.71
N ALA A 58 -21.05 -8.62 13.05
CA ALA A 58 -20.68 -8.07 11.74
C ALA A 58 -19.28 -7.41 11.79
N LEU A 59 -19.01 -6.61 12.82
CA LEU A 59 -17.70 -5.97 13.03
C LEU A 59 -16.57 -7.00 13.20
N ALA A 60 -16.83 -8.08 13.93
CA ALA A 60 -15.86 -9.15 14.15
C ALA A 60 -15.60 -9.98 12.89
N LEU A 61 -16.64 -10.24 12.10
CA LEU A 61 -16.54 -10.99 10.85
C LEU A 61 -15.88 -10.17 9.75
N ARG A 62 -16.16 -8.87 9.64
CA ARG A 62 -15.76 -7.99 8.52
C ARG A 62 -14.36 -8.24 7.96
N PRO A 63 -13.27 -8.37 8.75
CA PRO A 63 -11.94 -8.57 8.20
C PRO A 63 -11.78 -9.83 7.30
N GLY A 64 -12.64 -10.84 7.49
CA GLY A 64 -12.63 -12.08 6.71
C GLY A 64 -13.54 -12.03 5.48
N PRO A 65 -14.87 -12.16 5.62
CA PRO A 65 -15.79 -12.26 4.49
C PRO A 65 -15.99 -10.94 3.72
N TRP A 66 -15.84 -9.79 4.39
CA TRP A 66 -16.17 -8.48 3.82
C TRP A 66 -15.06 -7.44 4.07
N PRO A 67 -13.81 -7.72 3.68
CA PRO A 67 -12.71 -6.84 3.98
C PRO A 67 -12.90 -5.48 3.31
N GLY A 68 -12.70 -4.40 4.07
CA GLY A 68 -12.65 -3.05 3.52
C GLY A 68 -11.35 -2.80 2.75
N ALA A 69 -11.26 -1.63 2.11
CA ALA A 69 -10.07 -1.25 1.34
C ALA A 69 -8.77 -1.31 2.16
N SER A 70 -8.78 -0.85 3.42
CA SER A 70 -7.62 -0.92 4.32
C SER A 70 -7.17 -2.36 4.56
N GLN A 71 -8.11 -3.27 4.85
CA GLN A 71 -7.80 -4.68 5.09
C GLN A 71 -7.27 -5.37 3.83
N LEU A 72 -7.88 -5.09 2.67
CA LEU A 72 -7.43 -5.62 1.38
C LEU A 72 -6.00 -5.19 1.06
N VAL A 73 -5.71 -3.89 1.19
CA VAL A 73 -4.37 -3.35 0.92
C VAL A 73 -3.34 -3.89 1.92
N GLU A 74 -3.68 -3.94 3.21
CA GLU A 74 -2.76 -4.46 4.22
C GLU A 74 -2.42 -5.93 3.97
N ALA A 75 -3.42 -6.78 3.73
CA ALA A 75 -3.21 -8.19 3.43
C ALA A 75 -2.35 -8.38 2.18
N ALA A 76 -2.64 -7.64 1.11
CA ALA A 76 -1.88 -7.72 -0.13
C ALA A 76 -0.45 -7.19 0.02
N MET A 77 -0.23 -6.16 0.85
CA MET A 77 1.11 -5.67 1.16
C MET A 77 1.93 -6.72 1.90
N ARG A 78 1.33 -7.50 2.81
CA ARG A 78 2.01 -8.64 3.46
C ARG A 78 2.45 -9.67 2.43
N VAL A 79 1.54 -10.05 1.52
CA VAL A 79 1.87 -10.96 0.41
C VAL A 79 3.00 -10.39 -0.46
N ARG A 80 2.89 -9.13 -0.87
CA ARG A 80 3.90 -8.49 -1.71
C ARG A 80 5.27 -8.43 -1.05
N LEU A 81 5.35 -8.16 0.25
CA LEU A 81 6.60 -8.15 1.01
C LEU A 81 7.19 -9.53 1.27
N SER A 82 6.37 -10.59 1.18
CA SER A 82 6.86 -11.97 1.21
C SER A 82 7.41 -12.48 -0.13
N ALA A 83 7.29 -11.71 -1.21
CA ALA A 83 7.81 -12.11 -2.51
C ALA A 83 9.36 -12.06 -2.54
N PRO A 84 10.04 -12.97 -3.27
CA PRO A 84 11.50 -13.14 -3.18
C PRO A 84 12.36 -11.91 -3.42
N ASP A 85 11.88 -10.93 -4.19
CA ASP A 85 12.61 -9.70 -4.51
C ASP A 85 12.56 -8.65 -3.38
N LEU A 86 11.57 -8.75 -2.48
CA LEU A 86 11.40 -7.87 -1.32
C LEU A 86 11.56 -8.61 0.01
N ALA A 87 11.48 -9.94 -0.01
CA ALA A 87 11.62 -10.79 1.15
C ALA A 87 13.09 -10.91 1.52
N GLY A 88 13.43 -10.46 2.71
CA GLY A 88 14.73 -10.74 3.30
C GLY A 88 14.65 -10.61 4.80
N PRO A 89 15.56 -11.24 5.56
CA PRO A 89 16.03 -10.60 6.77
C PRO A 89 16.84 -9.37 6.33
N TRP A 90 16.17 -8.21 6.26
CA TRP A 90 16.84 -6.95 6.03
C TRP A 90 17.48 -6.46 7.33
N PRO A 91 18.76 -6.04 7.32
CA PRO A 91 19.33 -5.40 8.50
C PRO A 91 18.55 -4.11 8.77
N PRO A 92 18.19 -3.83 10.04
CA PRO A 92 17.40 -2.66 10.40
C PRO A 92 18.11 -1.37 9.99
N PHE A 93 17.38 -0.27 9.93
CA PHE A 93 17.99 1.03 9.68
C PHE A 93 19.01 1.37 10.77
N THR A 94 20.16 1.91 10.37
CA THR A 94 21.03 2.63 11.31
C THR A 94 20.35 3.95 11.74
N PRO A 95 20.79 4.57 12.84
CA PRO A 95 20.26 5.88 13.26
C PRO A 95 20.33 6.93 12.15
N ASP A 96 21.45 7.00 11.42
CA ASP A 96 21.65 7.94 10.31
C ASP A 96 20.71 7.63 9.13
N GLU A 97 20.55 6.35 8.79
CA GLU A 97 19.63 5.93 7.73
C GLU A 97 18.18 6.25 8.08
N GLN A 98 17.81 6.12 9.36
CA GLN A 98 16.48 6.43 9.88
C GLN A 98 16.19 7.93 9.81
N GLU A 99 17.15 8.76 10.23
CA GLU A 99 17.02 10.22 10.14
C GLU A 99 16.94 10.68 8.68
N ALA A 100 17.72 10.07 7.79
CA ALA A 100 17.63 10.31 6.35
C ALA A 100 16.28 9.87 5.73
N GLN A 101 15.52 8.96 6.35
CA GLN A 101 14.14 8.65 5.91
C GLN A 101 13.17 9.78 6.25
N ARG A 102 13.32 10.41 7.42
CA ARG A 102 12.38 11.45 7.92
C ARG A 102 12.39 12.70 7.05
N LEU A 103 13.53 12.98 6.41
CA LEU A 103 13.77 14.17 5.60
C LEU A 103 13.36 13.99 4.12
N ALA A 104 12.86 12.82 3.72
CA ALA A 104 12.77 12.43 2.32
C ALA A 104 11.45 12.83 1.64
N GLY A 105 11.34 14.09 1.21
CA GLY A 105 10.30 14.54 0.26
C GLY A 105 10.60 14.22 -1.21
N ARG A 106 11.81 13.73 -1.55
CA ARG A 106 12.27 13.55 -2.94
C ARG A 106 13.26 12.40 -3.09
N ARG A 107 12.83 11.15 -2.84
CA ARG A 107 13.63 10.01 -3.30
C ARG A 107 13.50 9.87 -4.81
N PRO A 108 14.61 9.77 -5.56
CA PRO A 108 14.54 9.30 -6.93
C PRO A 108 13.99 7.88 -6.86
N GLY A 109 12.82 7.62 -7.45
CA GLY A 109 12.22 6.30 -7.27
C GLY A 109 10.86 6.09 -7.90
N THR A 110 10.31 7.11 -8.56
CA THR A 110 9.24 6.88 -9.52
C THR A 110 9.70 7.46 -10.85
N PRO A 111 9.59 6.70 -11.95
CA PRO A 111 9.62 7.24 -13.30
C PRO A 111 8.61 8.40 -13.43
N ASN A 112 8.53 9.06 -14.58
CA ASN A 112 7.49 10.07 -14.88
C ASN A 112 6.04 9.50 -14.90
N GLU A 113 5.75 8.47 -14.11
CA GLU A 113 4.41 7.95 -13.85
C GLU A 113 3.61 8.99 -13.08
N ARG A 114 2.45 9.33 -13.64
CA ARG A 114 1.47 10.19 -13.01
C ARG A 114 0.44 9.31 -12.31
N PHE A 115 0.20 9.62 -11.04
CA PHE A 115 -0.81 8.98 -10.21
C PHE A 115 -1.83 10.04 -9.86
N ASP A 116 -3.04 9.85 -10.37
CA ASP A 116 -4.09 10.88 -10.33
C ASP A 116 -5.15 10.58 -9.26
N ASP A 117 -5.04 9.44 -8.57
CA ASP A 117 -5.93 9.05 -7.49
C ASP A 117 -5.16 8.88 -6.17
N LYS A 118 -5.76 9.36 -5.10
CA LYS A 118 -5.21 9.33 -3.74
C LYS A 118 -6.23 8.67 -2.83
N ILE A 119 -5.84 7.55 -2.23
CA ILE A 119 -6.66 6.86 -1.24
C ILE A 119 -6.03 6.95 0.14
N ALA A 120 -6.88 7.02 1.16
CA ALA A 120 -6.50 6.90 2.56
C ALA A 120 -6.80 5.47 3.01
N VAL A 121 -5.79 4.78 3.54
CA VAL A 121 -5.92 3.41 4.05
C VAL A 121 -5.23 3.29 5.40
N ASP A 122 -5.85 2.54 6.30
CA ASP A 122 -5.35 2.32 7.65
C ASP A 122 -4.47 1.08 7.67
N ILE A 123 -3.15 1.29 7.76
CA ILE A 123 -2.16 0.21 7.68
C ILE A 123 -1.39 0.10 9.00
N ASP A 124 -1.08 -1.12 9.39
CA ASP A 124 -0.17 -1.43 10.50
C ASP A 124 1.17 -0.67 10.35
N PRO A 125 1.56 0.16 11.34
CA PRO A 125 2.84 0.87 11.32
C PRO A 125 4.05 -0.04 11.12
N ALA A 126 4.02 -1.25 11.68
CA ALA A 126 5.11 -2.22 11.54
C ALA A 126 5.23 -2.72 10.09
N LEU A 127 4.11 -2.84 9.38
CA LEU A 127 4.09 -3.20 7.97
C LEU A 127 4.65 -2.06 7.10
N ILE A 128 4.30 -0.82 7.40
CA ILE A 128 4.86 0.36 6.73
C ILE A 128 6.37 0.45 6.95
N ALA A 129 6.83 0.27 8.18
CA ALA A 129 8.26 0.26 8.50
C ALA A 129 9.00 -0.85 7.75
N SER A 130 8.42 -2.05 7.68
CA SER A 130 8.97 -3.19 6.94
C SER A 130 9.05 -2.89 5.44
N ALA A 131 8.01 -2.29 4.86
CA ALA A 131 7.98 -1.89 3.46
C ALA A 131 9.02 -0.81 3.13
N GLN A 132 9.18 0.18 4.01
CA GLN A 132 10.20 1.22 3.86
C GLN A 132 11.61 0.65 3.93
N LEU A 133 11.85 -0.30 4.85
CA LEU A 133 13.13 -0.98 4.99
C LEU A 133 13.47 -1.81 3.75
N ALA A 134 12.52 -2.66 3.31
CA ALA A 134 12.69 -3.46 2.10
C ALA A 134 12.96 -2.56 0.88
N ALA A 135 12.14 -1.53 0.68
CA ALA A 135 12.32 -0.57 -0.42
C ALA A 135 13.71 0.08 -0.38
N TYR A 136 14.19 0.47 0.80
CA TYR A 136 15.52 1.07 0.94
C TYR A 136 16.63 0.08 0.60
N ARG A 137 16.61 -1.12 1.19
CA ARG A 137 17.69 -2.10 1.03
C ARG A 137 17.79 -2.62 -0.40
N VAL A 138 16.65 -2.94 -1.02
CA VAL A 138 16.58 -3.38 -2.43
C VAL A 138 17.05 -2.28 -3.38
N SER A 139 16.72 -1.02 -3.08
CA SER A 139 17.09 0.11 -3.95
C SER A 139 18.50 0.65 -3.73
N ALA A 140 19.14 0.36 -2.60
CA ALA A 140 20.46 0.86 -2.24
C ALA A 140 21.53 0.64 -3.33
N PRO A 141 21.71 -0.58 -3.90
CA PRO A 141 22.68 -0.80 -4.97
C PRO A 141 22.38 0.02 -6.23
N VAL A 142 21.11 0.14 -6.62
CA VAL A 142 20.67 0.91 -7.78
C VAL A 142 20.95 2.40 -7.59
N VAL A 143 20.71 2.93 -6.39
CA VAL A 143 21.01 4.33 -6.04
C VAL A 143 22.52 4.57 -6.01
N ALA A 144 23.33 3.62 -5.53
CA ALA A 144 24.78 3.70 -5.59
C ALA A 144 25.27 3.76 -7.05
N GLN A 145 24.68 2.96 -7.93
CA GLN A 145 24.98 2.98 -9.35
C GLN A 145 24.62 4.32 -10.02
N LEU A 146 23.44 4.88 -9.72
CA LEU A 146 23.06 6.23 -10.18
C LEU A 146 24.07 7.31 -9.76
N ARG A 147 24.66 7.19 -8.56
CA ARG A 147 25.73 8.10 -8.09
C ARG A 147 27.04 7.86 -8.84
N ALA A 148 27.45 6.60 -8.99
CA ALA A 148 28.68 6.23 -9.68
C ALA A 148 28.69 6.70 -11.15
N GLU A 149 27.54 6.63 -11.83
CA GLU A 149 27.37 7.09 -13.21
C GLU A 149 27.10 8.60 -13.32
N ASN A 150 27.15 9.36 -12.21
CA ASN A 150 26.86 10.80 -12.14
C ASN A 150 25.49 11.19 -12.76
N LEU A 151 24.47 10.37 -12.49
CA LEU A 151 23.11 10.53 -13.03
C LEU A 151 22.14 11.27 -12.08
N LEU A 152 22.64 11.71 -10.93
CA LEU A 152 21.91 12.47 -9.91
C LEU A 152 22.36 13.94 -9.88
N GLY A 153 21.42 14.86 -9.61
CA GLY A 153 21.71 16.28 -9.40
C GLY A 153 21.54 17.18 -10.65
N PRO A 154 21.75 18.50 -10.48
CA PRO A 154 21.62 19.48 -11.55
C PRO A 154 22.61 19.22 -12.69
N GLY A 155 22.14 19.22 -13.93
CA GLY A 155 22.99 18.99 -15.10
C GLY A 155 23.37 17.53 -15.36
N ALA A 156 22.95 16.58 -14.51
CA ALA A 156 23.04 15.15 -14.82
C ALA A 156 22.07 14.77 -15.95
N ALA A 157 22.38 13.68 -16.68
CA ALA A 157 21.56 13.15 -17.77
C ALA A 157 21.24 14.16 -18.90
N ARG A 158 22.24 14.95 -19.35
CA ARG A 158 22.09 15.91 -20.47
C ARG A 158 21.95 15.24 -21.84
N SER A 159 22.57 14.09 -22.05
CA SER A 159 22.46 13.34 -23.30
C SER A 159 21.25 12.42 -23.30
N ARG A 160 20.73 12.06 -24.49
CA ARG A 160 19.63 11.09 -24.64
C ARG A 160 19.99 9.73 -24.00
N ALA A 161 21.22 9.27 -24.21
CA ALA A 161 21.71 8.02 -23.64
C ALA A 161 21.71 8.07 -22.10
N ALA A 162 22.19 9.16 -21.51
CA ALA A 162 22.21 9.30 -20.05
C ALA A 162 20.80 9.43 -19.44
N ARG A 163 19.83 10.03 -20.15
CA ARG A 163 18.41 10.03 -19.72
C ARG A 163 17.80 8.64 -19.76
N ALA A 164 18.05 7.89 -20.84
CA ALA A 164 17.57 6.52 -20.97
C ALA A 164 18.15 5.63 -19.87
N ARG A 165 19.46 5.73 -19.64
CA ARG A 165 20.16 5.00 -18.57
C ARG A 165 19.64 5.34 -17.17
N LYS A 166 19.43 6.62 -16.91
CA LYS A 166 18.82 7.08 -15.65
C LYS A 166 17.42 6.50 -15.47
N ALA A 167 16.58 6.53 -16.51
CA ALA A 167 15.22 6.01 -16.44
C ALA A 167 15.20 4.49 -16.19
N GLU A 168 16.10 3.74 -16.84
CA GLU A 168 16.28 2.30 -16.64
C GLU A 168 16.64 1.96 -15.19
N LEU A 169 17.60 2.68 -14.59
CA LEU A 169 17.97 2.48 -13.18
C LEU A 169 16.84 2.93 -12.25
N GLN A 170 16.19 4.07 -12.52
CA GLN A 170 15.07 4.53 -11.69
C GLN A 170 13.88 3.56 -11.71
N ALA A 171 13.64 2.85 -12.82
CA ALA A 171 12.60 1.82 -12.91
C ALA A 171 12.87 0.60 -12.02
N GLN A 172 14.09 0.42 -11.52
CA GLN A 172 14.46 -0.66 -10.59
C GLN A 172 14.33 -0.23 -9.11
N ILE A 173 14.10 1.06 -8.84
CA ILE A 173 13.96 1.55 -7.48
C ILE A 173 12.57 1.21 -6.93
N TYR A 174 12.57 0.71 -5.71
CA TYR A 174 11.36 0.50 -4.91
C TYR A 174 11.06 1.73 -4.05
N THR A 175 9.78 2.07 -4.00
CA THR A 175 9.22 3.06 -3.07
C THR A 175 8.06 2.42 -2.33
N LEU A 176 7.70 2.97 -1.17
CA LEU A 176 6.48 2.55 -0.46
C LEU A 176 5.26 2.60 -1.37
N GLY A 177 5.12 3.68 -2.16
CA GLY A 177 4.03 3.82 -3.13
C GLY A 177 4.04 2.74 -4.21
N ARG A 178 5.22 2.37 -4.73
CA ARG A 178 5.34 1.27 -5.70
C ARG A 178 4.92 -0.07 -5.09
N ILE A 179 5.43 -0.40 -3.89
CA ILE A 179 5.07 -1.63 -3.19
C ILE A 179 3.55 -1.69 -2.97
N ALA A 180 2.94 -0.60 -2.50
CA ALA A 180 1.50 -0.53 -2.28
C ALA A 180 0.71 -0.68 -3.59
N ARG A 181 1.15 -0.06 -4.69
CA ARG A 181 0.50 -0.23 -6.01
C ARG A 181 0.60 -1.65 -6.53
N GLU A 182 1.78 -2.27 -6.45
CA GLU A 182 1.97 -3.66 -6.86
C GLU A 182 1.12 -4.60 -6.00
N ALA A 183 1.05 -4.36 -4.68
CA ALA A 183 0.17 -5.08 -3.78
C ALA A 183 -1.31 -4.93 -4.18
N ILE A 184 -1.75 -3.71 -4.48
CA ILE A 184 -3.13 -3.46 -4.94
C ILE A 184 -3.43 -4.20 -6.25
N THR A 185 -2.49 -4.22 -7.19
CA THR A 185 -2.63 -5.00 -8.43
C THR A 185 -2.91 -6.47 -8.15
N LEU A 186 -2.26 -7.09 -7.15
CA LEU A 186 -2.52 -8.48 -6.75
C LEU A 186 -3.96 -8.72 -6.25
N VAL A 187 -4.65 -7.69 -5.77
CA VAL A 187 -6.03 -7.79 -5.28
C VAL A 187 -7.04 -7.61 -6.40
N ILE A 188 -6.78 -6.67 -7.30
CA ILE A 188 -7.74 -6.22 -8.32
C ILE A 188 -7.59 -6.94 -9.66
N THR A 189 -6.50 -7.68 -9.85
CA THR A 189 -6.25 -8.50 -11.05
C THR A 189 -5.98 -9.94 -10.59
N PRO A 190 -6.91 -10.88 -10.84
CA PRO A 190 -6.75 -12.28 -10.44
C PRO A 190 -5.69 -13.02 -11.27
#